data_AF-A0A2E2U5B9-F1
#
_entry.id   AF-A0A2E2U5B9-F1
#
_cell.length_a   1.000
_cell.length_b   1.000
_cell.length_c   1.000
_cell.angle_alpha   90.00
_cell.angle_beta   90.00
_cell.angle_gamma   90.00
#
_symmetry.space_group_name_H-M   'P 1'
#
loop_
_entity.id
_entity.type
_entity.pdbx_description
1 polymer ?
#
loop_
_entity_poly.entity_id
_entity_poly.type
_entity_poly.pdbx_seq_one_letter_code
_entity_poly.pdbx_strand_id
1 'polypeptide(L)'
;MVLVLIFALLFTPDSFAANELASAAGELDFDLYFGPTTPAFKTDYKNDIRFQDDVDEDNLIDLKLQSEVFELNKFLQGEFTQAVYCPNEQFLKNYDYIYYLSRLLTISYLFEAIRAYEYRAQQLGDHDLCQPKWRDVFSSCQAKSTEMKLFIKNSDYALNKLEPQFVPLEEAKKSAVKSWVASLRKNPQDLTGKRIRLECRLQACQSLGLPQVKSLLESSCKQDLNLLKKTCSEDNKIYGVSNAPELYPLLLRSNAIRVFESPELAAGCLRRFIDSGKKFEWEKPQLTPIFSVLYSQAVFSESKFERGRLFPIGALREFREKGLAKIFEDYDKEVKEKKVVKTPSKKLDPIVFETIKLPKYKKPKKKVKEKKTEVVKKEEVVQRKSSFLVASEFREQYDLSTVSVDMNKFKYDFVFTLDQQEKYNPVVQRMSTINSLTKMKKQDKVGTKKAPFPLRFLKYMIDKEMHQNLFNIIQVVGDRFFVRNDIDKGVKKLDYVELKNDVSTQYQWQMVILSEP
;
A
#
# COMPACT_ATOMS: atom_id res chain seq x y z
N MET A 1 17.08 -8.70 64.19
CA MET A 1 17.02 -10.16 63.96
C MET A 1 15.71 -10.66 64.53
N VAL A 2 14.89 -11.25 63.67
CA VAL A 2 13.79 -12.20 63.94
C VAL A 2 12.54 -11.63 64.66
N LEU A 3 11.45 -11.29 63.95
CA LEU A 3 10.37 -12.14 63.38
C LEU A 3 9.27 -12.50 64.41
N VAL A 4 8.15 -11.78 64.38
CA VAL A 4 6.84 -12.29 64.82
C VAL A 4 5.79 -11.86 63.79
N LEU A 5 5.59 -12.76 62.83
CA LEU A 5 4.32 -13.14 62.18
C LEU A 5 3.12 -13.04 63.15
N ILE A 6 1.84 -12.87 62.79
CA ILE A 6 1.06 -12.70 61.56
C ILE A 6 -0.41 -12.70 62.06
N PHE A 7 -1.35 -12.18 61.26
CA PHE A 7 -2.80 -12.45 61.38
C PHE A 7 -3.55 -11.99 62.64
N ALA A 8 -4.08 -10.77 62.60
CA ALA A 8 -5.42 -10.43 63.08
C ALA A 8 -5.64 -8.94 62.80
N LEU A 9 -6.89 -8.53 62.56
CA LEU A 9 -7.33 -7.20 62.14
C LEU A 9 -7.15 -7.04 60.63
N LEU A 10 -8.18 -7.19 59.81
CA LEU A 10 -9.32 -6.28 59.76
C LEU A 10 -10.55 -7.01 59.21
N PHE A 11 -11.45 -7.45 60.09
CA PHE A 11 -12.84 -7.75 59.75
C PHE A 11 -13.70 -7.50 60.99
N THR A 12 -14.32 -6.33 61.06
CA THR A 12 -15.53 -6.02 61.83
C THR A 12 -16.29 -4.89 61.06
N PRO A 13 -17.59 -4.67 61.31
CA PRO A 13 -18.63 -4.95 60.31
C PRO A 13 -19.46 -3.70 60.00
N ASP A 14 -20.27 -3.71 58.93
CA ASP A 14 -21.41 -2.79 58.85
C ASP A 14 -22.64 -3.51 58.30
N SER A 15 -23.37 -4.07 59.28
CA SER A 15 -24.82 -4.05 59.47
C SER A 15 -25.70 -3.70 58.27
N PHE A 16 -26.34 -4.75 57.76
CA PHE A 16 -27.69 -4.72 57.22
C PHE A 16 -28.68 -4.28 58.31
N ALA A 17 -29.59 -3.37 57.98
CA ALA A 17 -30.85 -3.21 58.67
C ALA A 17 -31.96 -3.74 57.75
N ALA A 18 -32.52 -4.88 58.14
CA ALA A 18 -33.76 -5.44 57.63
C ALA A 18 -34.91 -5.05 58.55
N ASN A 19 -36.08 -4.83 57.96
CA ASN A 19 -37.45 -4.96 58.51
C ASN A 19 -38.39 -4.46 57.39
N GLU A 20 -39.43 -5.13 56.91
CA GLU A 20 -40.33 -6.14 57.46
C GLU A 20 -40.93 -6.94 56.29
N LEU A 21 -41.06 -8.26 56.43
CA LEU A 21 -42.36 -8.95 56.50
C LEU A 21 -42.09 -10.45 56.50
N ALA A 22 -42.05 -11.00 57.71
CA ALA A 22 -42.36 -12.39 57.94
C ALA A 22 -43.88 -12.57 57.74
N SER A 23 -44.27 -13.25 56.67
CA SER A 23 -45.57 -13.94 56.58
C SER A 23 -45.56 -14.91 55.39
N ALA A 24 -44.96 -16.08 55.61
CA ALA A 24 -45.35 -17.37 55.03
C ALA A 24 -44.30 -18.40 55.47
N ALA A 25 -44.45 -18.89 56.70
CA ALA A 25 -43.81 -20.15 57.09
C ALA A 25 -44.49 -21.27 56.29
N GLY A 26 -43.85 -21.66 55.18
CA GLY A 26 -43.95 -22.99 54.63
C GLY A 26 -42.54 -23.55 54.61
N GLU A 27 -42.27 -24.57 55.42
CA GLU A 27 -41.11 -25.43 55.16
C GLU A 27 -41.33 -26.04 53.78
N LEU A 28 -40.56 -25.59 52.79
CA LEU A 28 -40.48 -26.26 51.51
C LEU A 28 -39.62 -27.50 51.73
N ASP A 29 -40.29 -28.65 51.66
CA ASP A 29 -39.68 -29.96 51.56
C ASP A 29 -38.60 -29.94 50.46
N PHE A 30 -37.34 -30.13 50.85
CA PHE A 30 -36.18 -30.05 49.95
C PHE A 30 -36.00 -31.30 49.09
N ASP A 31 -36.89 -32.30 49.21
CA ASP A 31 -36.81 -33.55 48.44
C ASP A 31 -36.96 -33.34 46.92
N LEU A 32 -37.35 -32.14 46.45
CA LEU A 32 -37.48 -31.79 45.03
C LEU A 32 -36.99 -30.37 44.67
N TYR A 33 -35.94 -29.85 45.31
CA TYR A 33 -35.31 -28.61 44.84
C TYR A 33 -34.48 -28.87 43.57
N PHE A 34 -34.99 -28.47 42.41
CA PHE A 34 -34.31 -28.50 41.10
C PHE A 34 -33.63 -27.17 40.74
N GLY A 35 -33.30 -26.35 41.73
CA GLY A 35 -32.55 -25.11 41.51
C GLY A 35 -31.04 -25.33 41.59
N PRO A 36 -30.24 -24.32 41.25
CA PRO A 36 -28.80 -24.39 41.36
C PRO A 36 -28.40 -24.62 42.82
N THR A 37 -27.47 -25.55 43.04
CA THR A 37 -26.77 -25.81 44.29
C THR A 37 -26.07 -24.58 44.86
N THR A 38 -25.68 -23.62 44.01
CA THR A 38 -25.17 -22.31 44.46
C THR A 38 -26.08 -21.15 44.05
N PRO A 39 -26.36 -20.18 44.95
CA PRO A 39 -27.16 -18.99 44.59
C PRO A 39 -26.36 -17.96 43.78
N ALA A 40 -25.11 -18.26 43.40
CA ALA A 40 -24.26 -17.37 42.64
C ALA A 40 -24.70 -17.35 41.17
N PHE A 41 -24.74 -16.16 40.58
CA PHE A 41 -25.06 -15.99 39.16
C PHE A 41 -24.19 -14.89 38.54
N LYS A 42 -24.06 -14.95 37.22
CA LYS A 42 -23.42 -13.92 36.40
C LYS A 42 -24.39 -13.48 35.31
N THR A 43 -24.39 -12.19 35.01
CA THR A 43 -25.10 -11.64 33.86
C THR A 43 -24.18 -11.61 32.66
N ASP A 44 -24.66 -12.14 31.53
CA ASP A 44 -23.91 -12.10 30.27
C ASP A 44 -23.99 -10.71 29.61
N TYR A 45 -23.32 -10.55 28.46
CA TYR A 45 -23.28 -9.30 27.69
C TYR A 45 -24.64 -8.91 27.06
N LYS A 46 -25.64 -9.79 27.13
CA LYS A 46 -27.04 -9.56 26.74
C LYS A 46 -27.96 -9.35 27.94
N ASN A 47 -27.41 -9.28 29.16
CA ASN A 47 -28.11 -9.23 30.45
C ASN A 47 -28.90 -10.50 30.81
N ASP A 48 -28.61 -11.64 30.20
CA ASP A 48 -29.20 -12.92 30.61
C ASP A 48 -28.53 -13.40 31.91
N ILE A 49 -29.34 -13.79 32.89
CA ILE A 49 -28.87 -14.34 34.17
C ILE A 49 -28.51 -15.81 33.94
N ARG A 50 -27.23 -16.16 34.09
CA ARG A 50 -26.76 -17.55 34.11
C ARG A 50 -26.31 -17.92 35.52
N PHE A 51 -26.80 -19.02 36.05
CA PHE A 51 -26.36 -19.51 37.35
C PHE A 51 -24.95 -20.07 37.25
N GLN A 52 -24.18 -19.95 38.33
CA GLN A 52 -22.79 -20.37 38.35
C GLN A 52 -22.66 -21.88 38.11
N ASP A 53 -23.65 -22.66 38.54
CA ASP A 53 -23.70 -24.11 38.30
C ASP A 53 -23.86 -24.46 36.82
N ASP A 54 -24.71 -23.74 36.08
CA ASP A 54 -24.84 -23.91 34.62
C ASP A 54 -23.53 -23.55 33.92
N VAL A 55 -22.84 -22.51 34.42
CA VAL A 55 -21.53 -22.10 33.91
C VAL A 55 -20.47 -23.16 34.21
N ASP A 56 -20.50 -23.77 35.38
CA ASP A 56 -19.54 -24.79 35.79
C ASP A 56 -19.81 -26.14 35.12
N GLU A 57 -21.08 -26.45 34.82
CA GLU A 57 -21.49 -27.63 34.03
C GLU A 57 -21.13 -27.46 32.55
N ASP A 58 -21.44 -26.31 31.95
CA ASP A 58 -21.04 -25.95 30.57
C ASP A 58 -19.51 -26.03 30.40
N ASN A 59 -18.77 -25.60 31.42
CA ASN A 59 -17.31 -25.61 31.42
C ASN A 59 -16.72 -26.87 32.09
N LEU A 60 -17.52 -27.88 32.47
CA LEU A 60 -17.04 -29.04 33.22
C LEU A 60 -16.01 -29.84 32.42
N ILE A 61 -16.29 -30.03 31.12
CA ILE A 61 -15.36 -30.67 30.20
C ILE A 61 -14.08 -29.83 30.11
N ASP A 62 -14.22 -28.50 30.04
CA ASP A 62 -13.09 -27.60 29.91
C ASP A 62 -12.25 -27.47 31.19
N LEU A 63 -12.87 -27.64 32.37
CA LEU A 63 -12.19 -27.68 33.67
C LEU A 63 -11.51 -29.04 33.93
N LYS A 64 -11.99 -30.12 33.28
CA LYS A 64 -11.45 -31.49 33.41
C LYS A 64 -10.38 -31.80 32.37
N LEU A 65 -10.38 -31.10 31.23
CA LEU A 65 -9.30 -31.17 30.26
C LEU A 65 -8.04 -30.49 30.82
N GLN A 66 -6.93 -31.21 30.77
CA GLN A 66 -5.61 -30.72 31.16
C GLN A 66 -5.30 -29.41 30.42
N SER A 67 -4.71 -28.43 31.12
CA SER A 67 -4.29 -27.14 30.56
C SER A 67 -3.50 -27.28 29.25
N GLU A 68 -2.78 -28.39 29.14
CA GLU A 68 -1.97 -28.85 28.02
C GLU A 68 -2.79 -29.09 26.74
N VAL A 69 -4.06 -29.51 26.84
CA VAL A 69 -4.95 -29.67 25.67
C VAL A 69 -5.40 -28.31 25.14
N PHE A 70 -5.65 -27.35 26.04
CA PHE A 70 -5.95 -25.97 25.65
C PHE A 70 -4.72 -25.24 25.12
N GLU A 71 -3.55 -25.51 25.68
CA GLU A 71 -2.28 -25.03 25.14
C GLU A 71 -2.00 -25.63 23.77
N LEU A 72 -2.28 -26.93 23.57
CA LEU A 72 -2.16 -27.57 22.27
C LEU A 72 -3.14 -26.97 21.26
N ASN A 73 -4.39 -26.73 21.63
CA ASN A 73 -5.35 -26.09 20.74
C ASN A 73 -4.95 -24.63 20.42
N LYS A 74 -4.50 -23.86 21.42
CA LYS A 74 -3.94 -22.51 21.21
C LYS A 74 -2.69 -22.53 20.33
N PHE A 75 -1.83 -23.54 20.48
CA PHE A 75 -0.67 -23.76 19.65
C PHE A 75 -1.07 -24.10 18.21
N LEU A 76 -1.98 -25.06 18.01
CA LEU A 76 -2.44 -25.50 16.70
C LEU A 76 -3.16 -24.37 15.95
N GLN A 77 -4.08 -23.67 16.62
CA GLN A 77 -4.84 -22.57 16.01
C GLN A 77 -4.03 -21.26 15.89
N GLY A 78 -2.95 -21.12 16.66
CA GLY A 78 -2.10 -19.94 16.71
C GLY A 78 -0.74 -20.19 16.07
N GLU A 79 0.22 -20.60 16.88
CA GLU A 79 1.64 -20.68 16.53
C GLU A 79 1.93 -21.64 15.37
N PHE A 80 1.32 -22.82 15.35
CA PHE A 80 1.48 -23.81 14.29
C PHE A 80 0.94 -23.29 12.95
N THR A 81 -0.30 -22.79 12.95
CA THR A 81 -0.90 -22.24 11.73
C THR A 81 -0.09 -21.06 11.20
N GLN A 82 0.41 -20.19 12.08
CA GLN A 82 1.31 -19.09 11.69
C GLN A 82 2.68 -19.56 11.17
N ALA A 83 3.24 -20.62 11.75
CA ALA A 83 4.52 -21.20 11.33
C ALA A 83 4.41 -21.92 9.98
N VAL A 84 3.25 -22.50 9.66
CA VAL A 84 2.98 -23.09 8.34
C VAL A 84 3.01 -22.02 7.24
N TYR A 85 2.40 -20.86 7.47
CA TYR A 85 2.41 -19.75 6.49
C TYR A 85 3.69 -18.92 6.52
N CYS A 86 4.39 -18.85 7.66
CA CYS A 86 5.67 -18.16 7.80
C CYS A 86 6.65 -18.98 8.66
N PRO A 87 7.42 -19.87 8.03
CA PRO A 87 8.45 -20.66 8.71
C PRO A 87 9.49 -19.77 9.41
N ASN A 88 10.14 -20.28 10.45
CA ASN A 88 11.10 -19.51 11.26
C ASN A 88 12.20 -18.86 10.42
N GLU A 89 12.75 -19.59 9.44
CA GLU A 89 13.78 -19.07 8.55
C GLU A 89 13.30 -17.84 7.76
N GLN A 90 12.12 -17.95 7.15
CA GLN A 90 11.52 -16.85 6.39
C GLN A 90 11.09 -15.68 7.28
N PHE A 91 10.60 -15.98 8.48
CA PHE A 91 10.26 -14.96 9.47
C PHE A 91 11.50 -14.14 9.86
N LEU A 92 12.58 -14.81 10.26
CA LEU A 92 13.82 -14.15 10.68
C LEU A 92 14.46 -13.35 9.54
N LYS A 93 14.44 -13.89 8.32
CA LYS A 93 14.93 -13.20 7.10
C LYS A 93 14.21 -11.86 6.86
N ASN A 94 12.92 -11.79 7.16
CA ASN A 94 12.09 -10.62 6.88
C ASN A 94 11.77 -9.75 8.11
N TYR A 95 12.12 -10.21 9.31
CA TYR A 95 11.75 -9.59 10.59
C TYR A 95 12.11 -8.10 10.64
N ASP A 96 13.37 -7.76 10.38
CA ASP A 96 13.84 -6.37 10.43
C ASP A 96 13.12 -5.46 9.45
N TYR A 97 12.74 -6.01 8.28
CA TYR A 97 12.01 -5.26 7.27
C TYR A 97 10.57 -5.02 7.67
N ILE A 98 9.88 -6.04 8.21
CA ILE A 98 8.52 -5.88 8.74
C ILE A 98 8.50 -4.85 9.87
N TYR A 99 9.50 -4.92 10.75
CA TYR A 99 9.64 -3.96 11.84
C TYR A 99 9.87 -2.53 11.32
N TYR A 100 10.74 -2.39 10.32
CA TYR A 100 10.92 -1.13 9.62
C TYR A 100 9.60 -0.60 9.01
N LEU A 101 8.80 -1.46 8.37
CA LEU A 101 7.52 -1.06 7.78
C LEU A 101 6.50 -0.61 8.83
N SER A 102 6.44 -1.28 9.99
CA SER A 102 5.62 -0.85 11.13
C SER A 102 5.99 0.56 11.60
N ARG A 103 7.31 0.81 11.76
CA ARG A 103 7.84 2.13 12.12
C ARG A 103 7.55 3.18 11.06
N LEU A 104 7.76 2.85 9.78
CA LEU A 104 7.53 3.75 8.66
C LEU A 104 6.07 4.19 8.59
N LEU A 105 5.12 3.25 8.73
CA LEU A 105 3.70 3.58 8.74
C LEU A 105 3.34 4.46 9.93
N THR A 106 3.89 4.15 11.11
CA THR A 106 3.71 4.97 12.32
C THR A 106 4.24 6.39 12.12
N ILE A 107 5.44 6.55 11.56
CA ILE A 107 6.01 7.88 11.23
C ILE A 107 5.10 8.62 10.26
N SER A 108 4.64 7.95 9.21
CA SER A 108 3.77 8.53 8.18
C SER A 108 2.45 9.03 8.78
N TYR A 109 1.82 8.25 9.67
CA TYR A 109 0.58 8.61 10.33
C TYR A 109 0.77 9.73 11.37
N LEU A 110 1.85 9.69 12.15
CA LEU A 110 2.20 10.77 13.07
C LEU A 110 2.45 12.08 12.32
N PHE A 111 3.10 12.02 11.15
CA PHE A 111 3.30 13.18 10.30
C PHE A 111 1.98 13.79 9.84
N GLU A 112 1.03 12.99 9.33
CA GLU A 112 -0.31 13.49 8.95
C GLU A 112 -1.08 14.04 10.16
N ALA A 113 -0.95 13.41 11.34
CA ALA A 113 -1.59 13.89 12.55
C ALA A 113 -1.08 15.28 12.97
N ILE A 114 0.24 15.47 13.00
CA ILE A 114 0.85 16.75 13.34
C ILE A 114 0.53 17.81 12.29
N ARG A 115 0.39 17.44 11.01
CA ARG A 115 -0.12 18.33 9.95
C ARG A 115 -1.57 18.77 10.21
N ALA A 116 -2.42 17.90 10.74
CA ALA A 116 -3.77 18.26 11.17
C ALA A 116 -3.77 19.16 12.42
N TYR A 117 -2.78 19.03 13.30
CA TYR A 117 -2.60 19.92 14.44
C TYR A 117 -2.15 21.31 14.00
N GLU A 118 -1.22 21.39 13.04
CA GLU A 118 -0.78 22.63 12.40
C GLU A 118 -1.98 23.38 11.79
N TYR A 119 -2.85 22.67 11.05
CA TYR A 119 -4.09 23.23 10.50
C TYR A 119 -4.99 23.84 11.58
N ARG A 120 -5.25 23.11 12.67
CA ARG A 120 -6.09 23.63 13.76
C ARG A 120 -5.41 24.75 14.53
N ALA A 121 -4.09 24.71 14.73
CA ALA A 121 -3.34 25.79 15.36
C ALA A 121 -3.51 27.12 14.58
N GLN A 122 -3.37 27.06 13.25
CA GLN A 122 -3.65 28.19 12.37
C GLN A 122 -5.10 28.66 12.45
N GLN A 123 -6.07 27.73 12.50
CA GLN A 123 -7.49 28.08 12.67
C GLN A 123 -7.76 28.81 13.99
N LEU A 124 -7.04 28.46 15.06
CA LEU A 124 -7.13 29.12 16.36
C LEU A 124 -6.41 30.48 16.43
N GLY A 125 -5.82 30.93 15.32
CA GLY A 125 -5.04 32.16 15.23
C GLY A 125 -3.70 32.09 15.98
N ASP A 126 -3.17 30.88 16.19
CA ASP A 126 -1.94 30.63 16.92
C ASP A 126 -0.94 29.90 16.02
N HIS A 127 -0.24 30.68 15.19
CA HIS A 127 0.64 30.12 14.18
C HIS A 127 1.79 29.32 14.80
N ASP A 128 2.30 29.69 15.97
CA ASP A 128 3.51 29.06 16.53
C ASP A 128 3.25 27.78 17.34
N LEU A 129 1.98 27.47 17.66
CA LEU A 129 1.61 26.40 18.61
C LEU A 129 2.07 24.99 18.17
N CYS A 130 2.02 24.68 16.87
CA CYS A 130 2.41 23.37 16.33
C CYS A 130 2.95 23.50 14.91
N GLN A 131 4.06 24.23 14.76
CA GLN A 131 4.78 24.36 13.49
C GLN A 131 6.17 23.71 13.57
N PRO A 132 6.26 22.38 13.44
CA PRO A 132 7.54 21.71 13.41
C PRO A 132 8.33 22.08 12.15
N LYS A 133 9.61 22.41 12.34
CA LYS A 133 10.57 22.47 11.24
C LYS A 133 10.94 21.04 10.84
N TRP A 134 10.22 20.48 9.87
CA TRP A 134 10.32 19.07 9.51
C TRP A 134 11.74 18.59 9.19
N ARG A 135 12.52 19.39 8.46
CA ARG A 135 13.93 19.05 8.18
C ARG A 135 14.75 18.87 9.45
N ASP A 136 14.60 19.78 10.42
CA ASP A 136 15.28 19.71 11.71
C ASP A 136 14.81 18.50 12.53
N VAL A 137 13.52 18.16 12.43
CA VAL A 137 12.96 16.97 13.09
C VAL A 137 13.61 15.71 12.54
N PHE A 138 13.64 15.53 11.22
CA PHE A 138 14.20 14.33 10.59
C PHE A 138 15.74 14.28 10.66
N SER A 139 16.43 15.42 10.60
CA SER A 139 17.89 15.47 10.75
C SER A 139 18.34 15.14 12.18
N SER A 140 17.48 15.31 13.18
CA SER A 140 17.76 14.92 14.57
C SER A 140 17.61 13.41 14.83
N CYS A 141 17.09 12.64 13.87
CA CYS A 141 16.87 11.21 14.01
C CYS A 141 18.18 10.41 13.94
N GLN A 142 18.40 9.52 14.92
CA GLN A 142 19.58 8.63 14.97
C GLN A 142 19.25 7.24 14.42
N ALA A 143 18.95 7.15 13.12
CA ALA A 143 18.62 5.88 12.49
C ALA A 143 19.79 4.88 12.52
N LYS A 144 19.48 3.61 12.80
CA LYS A 144 20.45 2.51 12.90
C LYS A 144 20.45 1.65 11.64
N SER A 145 19.29 1.22 11.19
CA SER A 145 19.08 0.37 10.02
C SER A 145 19.32 1.12 8.71
N THR A 146 19.72 0.36 7.69
CA THR A 146 19.94 0.88 6.33
C THR A 146 18.65 1.46 5.74
N GLU A 147 17.52 0.79 5.98
CA GLU A 147 16.19 1.20 5.51
C GLU A 147 15.77 2.56 6.09
N MET A 148 15.94 2.76 7.40
CA MET A 148 15.57 4.02 8.06
C MET A 148 16.49 5.18 7.66
N LYS A 149 17.80 4.93 7.53
CA LYS A 149 18.75 5.94 7.01
C LYS A 149 18.39 6.41 5.60
N LEU A 150 18.05 5.47 4.72
CA LEU A 150 17.60 5.77 3.36
C LEU A 150 16.29 6.54 3.35
N PHE A 151 15.33 6.17 4.20
CA PHE A 151 14.08 6.90 4.35
C PHE A 151 14.31 8.34 4.78
N ILE A 152 15.12 8.59 5.82
CA ILE A 152 15.42 9.95 6.28
C ILE A 152 16.03 10.78 5.14
N LYS A 153 17.00 10.23 4.41
CA LYS A 153 17.60 10.90 3.24
C LYS A 153 16.55 11.22 2.16
N ASN A 154 15.65 10.28 1.86
CA ASN A 154 14.61 10.48 0.85
C ASN A 154 13.46 11.39 1.35
N SER A 155 13.29 11.52 2.66
CA SER A 155 12.24 12.36 3.25
C SER A 155 12.40 13.82 2.86
N ASP A 156 13.63 14.30 2.72
CA ASP A 156 13.92 15.66 2.25
C ASP A 156 13.20 16.00 0.95
N TYR A 157 13.13 15.06 0.00
CA TYR A 157 12.43 15.26 -1.27
C TYR A 157 10.94 15.53 -1.06
N ALA A 158 10.27 14.77 -0.19
CA ALA A 158 8.86 14.96 0.12
C ALA A 158 8.62 16.25 0.91
N LEU A 159 9.53 16.58 1.83
CA LEU A 159 9.46 17.81 2.62
C LEU A 159 9.66 19.07 1.77
N ASN A 160 10.49 19.00 0.72
CA ASN A 160 10.70 20.11 -0.22
C ASN A 160 9.46 20.42 -1.07
N LYS A 161 8.59 19.43 -1.25
CA LYS A 161 7.34 19.55 -2.01
C LYS A 161 6.12 19.67 -1.11
N LEU A 162 6.32 19.92 0.19
CA LEU A 162 5.25 20.00 1.15
C LEU A 162 4.47 21.31 0.95
N GLU A 163 3.19 21.19 0.62
CA GLU A 163 2.29 22.33 0.51
C GLU A 163 2.07 22.98 1.89
N PRO A 164 2.00 24.32 2.00
CA PRO A 164 1.65 24.97 3.26
C PRO A 164 0.23 24.57 3.70
N GLN A 165 -0.02 24.52 5.01
CA GLN A 165 -1.40 24.43 5.49
C GLN A 165 -2.14 25.74 5.18
N PHE A 166 -3.36 25.63 4.69
CA PHE A 166 -4.23 26.75 4.41
C PHE A 166 -5.58 26.52 5.09
N VAL A 167 -6.03 27.49 5.89
CA VAL A 167 -7.32 27.47 6.56
C VAL A 167 -8.28 28.41 5.81
N PRO A 168 -9.42 27.92 5.30
CA PRO A 168 -10.43 28.78 4.67
C PRO A 168 -10.92 29.89 5.60
N LEU A 169 -11.23 31.06 5.05
CA LEU A 169 -11.69 32.22 5.82
C LEU A 169 -12.94 31.91 6.64
N GLU A 170 -13.83 31.07 6.13
CA GLU A 170 -15.04 30.60 6.80
C GLU A 170 -14.73 29.86 8.09
N GLU A 171 -13.70 29.02 8.08
CA GLU A 171 -13.26 28.23 9.24
C GLU A 171 -12.43 29.05 10.23
N ALA A 172 -11.76 30.11 9.77
CA ALA A 172 -11.00 31.03 10.61
C ALA A 172 -11.88 32.03 11.39
N LYS A 173 -13.18 32.15 11.08
CA LYS A 173 -14.11 33.03 11.80
C LYS A 173 -14.21 32.65 13.27
N LYS A 174 -14.29 33.64 14.16
CA LYS A 174 -14.47 33.45 15.62
C LYS A 174 -15.67 32.55 15.96
N SER A 175 -16.74 32.60 15.17
CA SER A 175 -17.92 31.72 15.34
C SER A 175 -17.62 30.26 15.03
N ALA A 176 -16.88 29.98 13.94
CA ALA A 176 -16.45 28.65 13.57
C ALA A 176 -15.50 28.05 14.62
N VAL A 177 -14.53 28.84 15.10
CA VAL A 177 -13.64 28.44 16.20
C VAL A 177 -14.42 28.10 17.47
N LYS A 178 -15.37 28.96 17.87
CA LYS A 178 -16.23 28.69 19.05
C LYS A 178 -17.06 27.41 18.86
N SER A 179 -17.63 27.21 17.68
CA SER A 179 -18.39 25.99 17.34
C SER A 179 -17.52 24.74 17.44
N TRP A 180 -16.32 24.77 16.87
CA TRP A 180 -15.39 23.65 16.94
C TRP A 180 -14.96 23.35 18.39
N VAL A 181 -14.57 24.37 19.17
CA VAL A 181 -14.24 24.21 20.60
C VAL A 181 -15.42 23.62 21.39
N ALA A 182 -16.66 24.07 21.11
CA ALA A 182 -17.85 23.51 21.74
C ALA A 182 -18.07 22.03 21.36
N SER A 183 -17.73 21.64 20.12
CA SER A 183 -17.83 20.27 19.64
C SER A 183 -16.87 19.29 20.36
N LEU A 184 -15.75 19.78 20.90
CA LEU A 184 -14.78 18.96 21.65
C LEU A 184 -15.36 18.34 22.92
N ARG A 185 -16.39 18.97 23.51
CA ARG A 185 -17.12 18.43 24.67
C ARG A 185 -18.02 17.25 24.31
N LYS A 186 -18.40 17.14 23.03
CA LYS A 186 -19.19 16.04 22.47
C LYS A 186 -18.24 14.99 21.90
N ASN A 187 -18.61 14.35 20.79
CA ASN A 187 -17.78 13.41 20.04
C ASN A 187 -17.20 14.10 18.80
N PRO A 188 -15.98 14.68 18.88
CA PRO A 188 -15.36 15.32 17.73
C PRO A 188 -15.10 14.31 16.62
N GLN A 189 -15.39 14.70 15.38
CA GLN A 189 -15.20 13.85 14.20
C GLN A 189 -13.79 14.01 13.62
N ASP A 190 -13.17 15.17 13.81
CA ASP A 190 -11.83 15.44 13.32
C ASP A 190 -10.73 14.84 14.22
N LEU A 191 -9.60 14.51 13.60
CA LEU A 191 -8.45 13.89 14.26
C LEU A 191 -7.95 14.70 15.45
N THR A 192 -7.71 16.00 15.25
CA THR A 192 -7.20 16.90 16.28
C THR A 192 -8.16 16.97 17.46
N GLY A 193 -9.46 17.08 17.20
CA GLY A 193 -10.46 17.07 18.26
C GLY A 193 -10.46 15.76 19.07
N LYS A 194 -10.38 14.59 18.41
CA LYS A 194 -10.27 13.30 19.11
C LYS A 194 -8.99 13.20 19.94
N ARG A 195 -7.87 13.70 19.42
CA ARG A 195 -6.58 13.72 20.14
C ARG A 195 -6.64 14.61 21.39
N ILE A 196 -7.19 15.82 21.27
CA ILE A 196 -7.34 16.75 22.40
C ILE A 196 -8.26 16.14 23.47
N ARG A 197 -9.33 15.46 23.06
CA ARG A 197 -10.23 14.78 23.99
C ARG A 197 -9.56 13.63 24.74
N LEU A 198 -8.73 12.84 24.04
CA LEU A 198 -7.91 11.81 24.66
C LEU A 198 -6.95 12.42 25.70
N GLU A 199 -6.20 13.45 25.30
CA GLU A 199 -5.27 14.15 26.19
C GLU A 199 -5.99 14.69 27.42
N CYS A 200 -7.18 15.26 27.21
CA CYS A 200 -7.98 15.80 28.30
C CYS A 200 -8.48 14.72 29.27
N ARG A 201 -8.81 13.52 28.77
CA ARG A 201 -9.16 12.38 29.62
C ARG A 201 -7.97 11.94 30.47
N LEU A 202 -6.77 11.90 29.89
CA LEU A 202 -5.55 11.52 30.60
C LEU A 202 -5.16 12.54 31.68
N GLN A 203 -5.44 13.82 31.44
CA GLN A 203 -5.15 14.92 32.38
C GLN A 203 -6.33 15.29 33.28
N ALA A 204 -7.45 14.56 33.22
CA ALA A 204 -8.67 14.82 33.98
C ALA A 204 -9.17 16.28 33.93
N CYS A 205 -9.27 16.91 32.73
CA CYS A 205 -9.71 18.31 32.70
C CYS A 205 -11.16 18.50 33.15
N GLN A 206 -11.38 19.57 33.92
CA GLN A 206 -12.71 20.00 34.39
C GLN A 206 -13.48 20.83 33.34
N SER A 207 -12.77 21.62 32.52
CA SER A 207 -13.40 22.41 31.46
C SER A 207 -12.53 22.53 30.21
N LEU A 208 -13.18 22.53 29.05
CA LEU A 208 -12.55 22.78 27.74
C LEU A 208 -12.90 24.22 27.32
N GLY A 209 -12.05 25.16 27.73
CA GLY A 209 -12.02 26.53 27.24
C GLY A 209 -10.91 26.71 26.19
N LEU A 210 -10.95 27.80 25.44
CA LEU A 210 -9.97 28.07 24.37
C LEU A 210 -8.50 28.03 24.85
N PRO A 211 -8.11 28.61 26.02
CA PRO A 211 -6.74 28.51 26.52
C PRO A 211 -6.33 27.07 26.83
N GLN A 212 -7.22 26.29 27.46
CA GLN A 212 -6.97 24.88 27.77
C GLN A 212 -6.81 24.05 26.50
N VAL A 213 -7.65 24.31 25.48
CA VAL A 213 -7.56 23.63 24.17
C VAL A 213 -6.23 23.89 23.50
N LYS A 214 -5.71 25.12 23.53
CA LYS A 214 -4.38 25.45 23.01
C LYS A 214 -3.28 24.69 23.75
N SER A 215 -3.32 24.68 25.09
CA SER A 215 -2.36 23.94 25.92
C SER A 215 -2.37 22.42 25.63
N LEU A 216 -3.56 21.82 25.53
CA LEU A 216 -3.71 20.40 25.19
C LEU A 216 -3.22 20.08 23.78
N LEU A 217 -3.47 20.98 22.82
CA LEU A 217 -2.98 20.84 21.44
C LEU A 217 -1.45 20.92 21.39
N GLU A 218 -0.83 21.86 22.12
CA GLU A 218 0.62 21.95 22.24
C GLU A 218 1.22 20.68 22.90
N SER A 219 0.62 20.20 24.00
CA SER A 219 1.02 18.93 24.64
C SER A 219 0.94 17.77 23.66
N SER A 220 -0.18 17.64 22.95
CA SER A 220 -0.40 16.57 21.96
C SER A 220 0.63 16.64 20.84
N CYS A 221 0.90 17.83 20.32
CA CYS A 221 1.90 18.07 19.28
C CYS A 221 3.31 17.65 19.76
N LYS A 222 3.72 18.04 20.98
CA LYS A 222 5.01 17.67 21.57
C LYS A 222 5.14 16.16 21.79
N GLN A 223 4.10 15.51 22.31
CA GLN A 223 4.11 14.07 22.53
C GLN A 223 4.25 13.29 21.23
N ASP A 224 3.50 13.68 20.21
CA ASP A 224 3.46 12.98 18.93
C ASP A 224 4.75 13.26 18.12
N LEU A 225 5.32 14.47 18.21
CA LEU A 225 6.65 14.79 17.69
C LEU A 225 7.75 13.97 18.38
N ASN A 226 7.70 13.82 19.70
CA ASN A 226 8.66 13.01 20.44
C ASN A 226 8.56 11.54 20.08
N LEU A 227 7.34 11.03 19.89
CA LEU A 227 7.13 9.66 19.43
C LEU A 227 7.67 9.48 18.00
N LEU A 228 7.42 10.43 17.11
CA LEU A 228 7.98 10.41 15.74
C LEU A 228 9.50 10.36 15.78
N LYS A 229 10.15 11.20 16.59
CA LYS A 229 11.62 11.23 16.78
C LYS A 229 12.20 9.93 17.32
N LYS A 230 11.55 9.34 18.33
CA LYS A 230 11.93 8.00 18.84
C LYS A 230 11.70 6.91 17.79
N THR A 231 10.68 7.08 16.95
CA THR A 231 10.33 6.12 15.90
C THR A 231 11.36 6.11 14.78
N CYS A 232 11.73 7.28 14.25
CA CYS A 232 12.76 7.43 13.22
C CYS A 232 14.18 7.14 13.73
N SER A 233 14.44 7.31 15.03
CA SER A 233 15.72 6.93 15.65
C SER A 233 15.80 5.45 16.02
N GLU A 234 14.74 4.68 15.75
CA GLU A 234 14.66 3.25 16.08
C GLU A 234 14.90 2.96 17.57
N ASP A 235 14.49 3.91 18.42
CA ASP A 235 14.52 3.84 19.89
C ASP A 235 13.10 3.67 20.44
N ASN A 236 12.36 2.76 19.81
CA ASN A 236 10.97 2.49 20.10
C ASN A 236 10.72 0.98 19.99
N LYS A 237 9.65 0.53 20.67
CA LYS A 237 9.17 -0.85 20.66
C LYS A 237 7.80 -0.93 19.98
N ILE A 238 7.67 -0.36 18.76
CA ILE A 238 6.40 -0.29 18.03
C ILE A 238 6.28 -1.49 17.09
N TYR A 239 5.57 -2.51 17.55
CA TYR A 239 5.33 -3.75 16.80
C TYR A 239 4.00 -3.71 16.05
N GLY A 240 3.22 -2.63 16.22
CA GLY A 240 2.08 -2.31 15.37
C GLY A 240 0.78 -2.92 15.83
N VAL A 241 0.67 -3.27 17.12
CA VAL A 241 -0.38 -4.15 17.61
C VAL A 241 -1.20 -3.55 18.72
N SER A 242 -0.55 -2.92 19.69
CA SER A 242 -1.24 -2.55 20.92
C SER A 242 -2.20 -1.37 20.73
N ASN A 243 -2.08 -0.59 19.64
CA ASN A 243 -2.81 0.67 19.46
C ASN A 243 -3.22 0.99 18.01
N ALA A 244 -3.07 0.07 17.06
CA ALA A 244 -3.31 0.34 15.64
C ALA A 244 -3.66 -0.93 14.84
N PRO A 245 -4.83 -1.55 15.06
CA PRO A 245 -5.25 -2.74 14.31
C PRO A 245 -5.28 -2.50 12.78
N GLU A 246 -5.44 -1.25 12.35
CA GLU A 246 -5.43 -0.82 10.95
C GLU A 246 -4.07 -1.01 10.27
N LEU A 247 -2.98 -1.16 11.04
CA LEU A 247 -1.63 -1.37 10.50
C LEU A 247 -1.54 -2.62 9.63
N TYR A 248 -2.17 -3.71 10.04
CA TYR A 248 -2.15 -4.96 9.28
C TYR A 248 -2.74 -4.80 7.87
N PRO A 249 -4.01 -4.37 7.68
CA PRO A 249 -4.58 -4.20 6.36
C PRO A 249 -3.92 -3.07 5.54
N LEU A 250 -3.31 -2.06 6.17
CA LEU A 250 -2.55 -1.02 5.48
C LEU A 250 -1.25 -1.56 4.88
N LEU A 251 -0.49 -2.34 5.64
CA LEU A 251 0.75 -2.93 5.16
C LEU A 251 0.48 -4.02 4.13
N LEU A 252 -0.52 -4.87 4.34
CA LEU A 252 -0.85 -5.95 3.40
C LEU A 252 -1.28 -5.43 2.02
N ARG A 253 -1.96 -4.29 1.94
CA ARG A 253 -2.33 -3.65 0.66
C ARG A 253 -1.19 -2.82 0.05
N SER A 254 -0.06 -2.71 0.73
CA SER A 254 1.06 -1.88 0.27
C SER A 254 1.89 -2.57 -0.82
N ASN A 255 2.61 -1.79 -1.62
CA ASN A 255 3.63 -2.33 -2.51
C ASN A 255 4.85 -2.88 -1.73
N ALA A 256 5.04 -2.48 -0.47
CA ALA A 256 6.17 -2.91 0.35
C ALA A 256 6.17 -4.43 0.60
N ILE A 257 5.00 -5.07 0.62
CA ILE A 257 4.88 -6.52 0.78
C ILE A 257 5.26 -7.33 -0.47
N ARG A 258 5.55 -6.68 -1.59
CA ARG A 258 6.00 -7.37 -2.83
C ARG A 258 7.47 -7.80 -2.78
N VAL A 259 8.18 -7.44 -1.71
CA VAL A 259 9.54 -7.95 -1.42
C VAL A 259 9.50 -9.44 -1.00
N PHE A 260 8.34 -9.92 -0.54
CA PHE A 260 8.14 -11.30 -0.17
C PHE A 260 7.90 -12.17 -1.40
N GLU A 261 8.29 -13.44 -1.31
CA GLU A 261 8.17 -14.42 -2.41
C GLU A 261 6.71 -14.69 -2.79
N SER A 262 5.80 -14.69 -1.81
CA SER A 262 4.36 -14.84 -2.04
C SER A 262 3.52 -13.95 -1.13
N PRO A 263 2.28 -13.57 -1.53
CA PRO A 263 1.36 -12.81 -0.70
C PRO A 263 0.98 -13.51 0.61
N GLU A 264 0.84 -14.84 0.59
CA GLU A 264 0.51 -15.66 1.75
C GLU A 264 1.64 -15.64 2.78
N LEU A 265 2.88 -15.71 2.31
CA LEU A 265 4.06 -15.59 3.16
C LEU A 265 4.12 -14.20 3.80
N ALA A 266 3.87 -13.14 3.03
CA ALA A 266 3.82 -11.77 3.57
C ALA A 266 2.74 -11.62 4.65
N ALA A 267 1.53 -12.11 4.38
CA ALA A 267 0.40 -12.07 5.29
C ALA A 267 0.67 -12.86 6.59
N GLY A 268 1.24 -14.05 6.46
CA GLY A 268 1.62 -14.92 7.57
C GLY A 268 2.72 -14.31 8.43
N CYS A 269 3.80 -13.82 7.80
CA CYS A 269 4.92 -13.21 8.52
C CYS A 269 4.54 -11.90 9.20
N LEU A 270 3.71 -11.07 8.56
CA LEU A 270 3.21 -9.84 9.17
C LEU A 270 2.31 -10.15 10.37
N ARG A 271 1.40 -11.12 10.24
CA ARG A 271 0.53 -11.54 11.35
C ARG A 271 1.36 -12.07 12.52
N ARG A 272 2.34 -12.93 12.23
CA ARG A 272 3.27 -13.48 13.22
C ARG A 272 4.12 -12.41 13.91
N PHE A 273 4.58 -11.41 13.16
CA PHE A 273 5.32 -10.27 13.70
C PHE A 273 4.48 -9.48 14.70
N ILE A 274 3.23 -9.18 14.32
CA ILE A 274 2.26 -8.52 15.17
C ILE A 274 1.99 -9.37 16.42
N ASP A 275 1.60 -10.63 16.26
CA ASP A 275 1.22 -11.47 17.41
C ASP A 275 2.37 -11.71 18.40
N SER A 276 3.60 -11.91 17.91
CA SER A 276 4.79 -12.03 18.77
C SER A 276 5.21 -10.70 19.42
N GLY A 277 5.03 -9.59 18.71
CA GLY A 277 5.38 -8.25 19.18
C GLY A 277 4.49 -7.71 20.29
N LYS A 278 3.24 -8.20 20.41
CA LYS A 278 2.25 -7.79 21.44
C LYS A 278 2.84 -7.71 22.84
N LYS A 279 3.61 -8.72 23.23
CA LYS A 279 4.17 -8.87 24.59
C LYS A 279 5.29 -7.86 24.89
N PHE A 280 5.89 -7.27 23.85
CA PHE A 280 7.05 -6.39 23.96
C PHE A 280 6.71 -4.92 23.68
N GLU A 281 5.51 -4.64 23.20
CA GLU A 281 5.03 -3.29 22.85
C GLU A 281 4.40 -2.59 24.06
N TRP A 282 4.90 -1.40 24.38
CA TRP A 282 4.26 -0.53 25.38
C TRP A 282 3.07 0.20 24.78
N GLU A 283 2.01 0.38 25.58
CA GLU A 283 0.83 1.12 25.14
C GLU A 283 1.18 2.58 24.79
N LYS A 284 0.65 3.04 23.65
CA LYS A 284 0.75 4.37 23.08
C LYS A 284 -0.66 4.82 22.72
N PRO A 285 -1.46 5.23 23.71
CA PRO A 285 -2.89 5.48 23.53
C PRO A 285 -3.18 6.54 22.46
N GLN A 286 -2.22 7.43 22.17
CA GLN A 286 -2.33 8.42 21.10
C GLN A 286 -2.41 7.81 19.70
N LEU A 287 -1.86 6.61 19.46
CA LEU A 287 -1.85 6.02 18.12
C LEU A 287 -3.24 5.52 17.72
N THR A 288 -4.06 5.07 18.67
CA THR A 288 -5.41 4.56 18.41
C THR A 288 -6.32 5.56 17.68
N PRO A 289 -6.55 6.79 18.20
CA PRO A 289 -7.36 7.77 17.47
C PRO A 289 -6.68 8.24 16.17
N ILE A 290 -5.35 8.26 16.11
CA ILE A 290 -4.61 8.64 14.89
C ILE A 290 -4.88 7.63 13.77
N PHE A 291 -4.64 6.35 14.03
CA PHE A 291 -4.84 5.29 13.04
C PHE A 291 -6.31 5.13 12.67
N SER A 292 -7.22 5.09 13.64
CA SER A 292 -8.65 4.93 13.38
C SER A 292 -9.23 6.04 12.50
N VAL A 293 -8.90 7.30 12.79
CA VAL A 293 -9.42 8.43 12.01
C VAL A 293 -8.77 8.50 10.64
N LEU A 294 -7.44 8.42 10.54
CA LEU A 294 -6.76 8.52 9.25
C LEU A 294 -7.09 7.34 8.34
N TYR A 295 -7.21 6.13 8.89
CA TYR A 295 -7.62 4.96 8.12
C TYR A 295 -9.06 5.09 7.61
N SER A 296 -10.02 5.45 8.46
CA SER A 296 -11.41 5.64 8.02
C SER A 296 -11.51 6.73 6.96
N GLN A 297 -10.85 7.88 7.17
CA GLN A 297 -10.78 8.93 6.16
C GLN A 297 -10.18 8.44 4.85
N ALA A 298 -9.05 7.73 4.90
CA ALA A 298 -8.42 7.19 3.70
C ALA A 298 -9.32 6.24 2.92
N VAL A 299 -9.99 5.30 3.60
CA VAL A 299 -10.89 4.32 2.99
C VAL A 299 -12.14 4.97 2.41
N PHE A 300 -12.73 5.96 3.08
CA PHE A 300 -13.95 6.62 2.61
C PHE A 300 -13.72 7.71 1.56
N SER A 301 -12.51 8.28 1.48
CA SER A 301 -12.21 9.41 0.58
C SER A 301 -11.39 9.05 -0.66
N GLU A 302 -11.10 7.77 -0.90
CA GLU A 302 -10.16 7.31 -1.94
C GLU A 302 -8.85 8.12 -1.92
N SER A 303 -8.36 8.42 -0.71
CA SER A 303 -7.21 9.30 -0.55
C SER A 303 -6.00 8.73 -1.29
N LYS A 304 -5.36 9.58 -2.09
CA LYS A 304 -4.09 9.27 -2.80
C LYS A 304 -3.01 8.70 -1.87
N PHE A 305 -3.10 8.97 -0.56
CA PHE A 305 -2.12 8.55 0.43
C PHE A 305 -2.77 7.78 1.58
N GLU A 306 -3.38 6.63 1.30
CA GLU A 306 -3.97 5.76 2.35
C GLU A 306 -3.01 5.44 3.49
N ARG A 307 -1.71 5.35 3.19
CA ARG A 307 -0.63 5.04 4.16
C ARG A 307 0.10 6.30 4.67
N GLY A 308 -0.44 7.49 4.40
CA GLY A 308 0.19 8.79 4.61
C GLY A 308 1.29 9.11 3.58
N ARG A 309 1.66 10.39 3.47
CA ARG A 309 2.54 10.90 2.39
C ARG A 309 3.98 10.42 2.48
N LEU A 310 4.45 10.08 3.69
CA LEU A 310 5.83 9.64 3.90
C LEU A 310 6.03 8.13 3.71
N PHE A 311 4.96 7.33 3.65
CA PHE A 311 5.11 5.89 3.46
C PHE A 311 5.70 5.52 2.09
N PRO A 312 5.22 6.05 0.95
CA PRO A 312 5.74 5.65 -0.37
C PRO A 312 7.23 5.94 -0.56
N ILE A 313 7.76 7.00 0.07
CA ILE A 313 9.18 7.39 -0.04
C ILE A 313 10.11 6.54 0.83
N GLY A 314 9.57 5.88 1.88
CA GLY A 314 10.32 4.91 2.68
C GLY A 314 10.21 3.49 2.14
N ALA A 315 9.04 3.12 1.60
CA ALA A 315 8.73 1.79 1.10
C ALA A 315 9.32 1.49 -0.30
N LEU A 316 10.60 1.82 -0.51
CA LEU A 316 11.25 1.74 -1.82
C LEU A 316 12.03 0.44 -2.06
N ARG A 317 12.12 -0.45 -1.07
CA ARG A 317 12.99 -1.63 -1.13
C ARG A 317 12.77 -2.46 -2.40
N GLU A 318 11.51 -2.73 -2.76
CA GLU A 318 11.15 -3.42 -4.01
C GLU A 318 11.80 -2.76 -5.24
N PHE A 319 11.71 -1.44 -5.34
CA PHE A 319 12.28 -0.69 -6.46
C PHE A 319 13.81 -0.73 -6.45
N ARG A 320 14.43 -0.67 -5.26
CA ARG A 320 15.89 -0.75 -5.13
C ARG A 320 16.44 -2.11 -5.53
N GLU A 321 15.78 -3.18 -5.09
CA GLU A 321 16.14 -4.56 -5.47
C GLU A 321 15.99 -4.77 -6.99
N LYS A 322 15.07 -4.05 -7.62
CA LYS A 322 14.89 -4.00 -9.08
C LYS A 322 15.81 -2.99 -9.80
N GLY A 323 16.79 -2.41 -9.11
CA GLY A 323 17.81 -1.51 -9.69
C GLY A 323 17.43 -0.03 -9.75
N LEU A 324 16.28 0.38 -9.22
CA LEU A 324 15.82 1.77 -9.17
C LEU A 324 16.21 2.46 -7.85
N ALA A 325 17.47 2.32 -7.43
CA ALA A 325 17.92 2.85 -6.14
C ALA A 325 17.99 4.39 -6.07
N LYS A 326 17.96 5.08 -7.21
CA LYS A 326 18.23 6.52 -7.36
C LYS A 326 17.01 7.36 -7.76
N ILE A 327 15.80 6.95 -7.37
CA ILE A 327 14.54 7.63 -7.77
C ILE A 327 14.47 9.08 -7.29
N PHE A 328 15.12 9.40 -6.16
CA PHE A 328 15.09 10.72 -5.54
C PHE A 328 16.46 11.41 -5.52
N GLU A 329 17.45 10.91 -6.27
CA GLU A 329 18.66 11.69 -6.53
C GLU A 329 18.31 12.78 -7.53
N ASP A 330 18.36 14.04 -7.10
CA ASP A 330 18.30 15.17 -8.03
C ASP A 330 19.44 14.99 -9.04
N TYR A 331 19.10 15.00 -10.33
CA TYR A 331 20.07 15.10 -11.42
C TYR A 331 20.68 16.51 -11.46
N ASP A 332 21.01 17.08 -10.31
CA ASP A 332 21.76 18.33 -10.18
C ASP A 332 23.25 18.03 -10.25
N LYS A 333 23.67 17.61 -11.45
CA LYS A 333 24.91 18.09 -12.02
C LYS A 333 24.59 18.49 -13.44
N GLU A 334 24.43 19.79 -13.67
CA GLU A 334 24.95 20.38 -14.91
C GLU A 334 26.24 19.65 -15.22
N VAL A 335 26.23 18.91 -16.34
CA VAL A 335 27.46 18.35 -16.88
C VAL A 335 28.28 19.59 -17.21
N LYS A 336 29.12 20.03 -16.27
CA LYS A 336 30.24 20.91 -16.59
C LYS A 336 30.97 20.14 -17.68
N GLU A 337 30.80 20.60 -18.92
CA GLU A 337 31.56 20.10 -20.05
C GLU A 337 33.01 20.11 -19.60
N LYS A 338 33.56 18.93 -19.31
CA LYS A 338 34.99 18.80 -19.13
C LYS A 338 35.54 19.22 -20.48
N LYS A 339 36.10 20.43 -20.57
CA LYS A 339 37.00 20.80 -21.66
C LYS A 339 38.00 19.68 -21.77
N VAL A 340 37.86 18.88 -22.83
CA VAL A 340 38.80 17.83 -23.17
C VAL A 340 40.10 18.54 -23.52
N VAL A 341 41.03 18.57 -22.55
CA VAL A 341 42.43 18.86 -22.85
C VAL A 341 42.88 17.72 -23.76
N LYS A 342 43.20 18.06 -25.01
CA LYS A 342 43.81 17.15 -25.98
C LYS A 342 45.18 16.74 -25.44
N THR A 343 45.24 15.63 -24.73
CA THR A 343 46.50 14.92 -24.46
C THR A 343 46.93 14.22 -25.76
N PRO A 344 48.21 14.31 -26.19
CA PRO A 344 48.66 13.74 -27.44
C PRO A 344 48.47 12.22 -27.44
N SER A 345 47.84 11.69 -28.49
CA SER A 345 47.67 10.26 -28.68
C SER A 345 49.04 9.58 -28.79
N LYS A 346 49.39 8.75 -27.82
CA LYS A 346 50.42 7.74 -28.02
C LYS A 346 49.82 6.70 -28.96
N LYS A 347 50.38 6.56 -30.17
CA LYS A 347 50.01 5.47 -31.09
C LYS A 347 50.29 4.15 -30.37
N LEU A 348 49.24 3.37 -30.12
CA LEU A 348 49.37 1.96 -29.77
C LEU A 348 49.64 1.22 -31.08
N ASP A 349 50.72 0.44 -31.10
CA ASP A 349 51.03 -0.44 -32.21
C ASP A 349 49.89 -1.45 -32.44
N PRO A 350 49.61 -1.83 -33.70
CA PRO A 350 48.53 -2.75 -34.01
C PRO A 350 48.81 -4.12 -33.40
N ILE A 351 47.87 -4.60 -32.59
CA ILE A 351 47.85 -5.98 -32.10
C ILE A 351 47.66 -6.89 -33.32
N VAL A 352 48.71 -7.62 -33.69
CA VAL A 352 48.64 -8.69 -34.69
C VAL A 352 48.02 -9.91 -34.03
N PHE A 353 46.80 -10.25 -34.41
CA PHE A 353 46.18 -11.52 -34.03
C PHE A 353 46.77 -12.64 -34.90
N GLU A 354 47.32 -13.68 -34.27
CA GLU A 354 47.58 -14.94 -34.97
C GLU A 354 46.25 -15.53 -35.45
N THR A 355 46.09 -15.62 -36.77
CA THR A 355 44.96 -16.31 -37.39
C THR A 355 45.00 -17.79 -37.03
N ILE A 356 44.11 -18.22 -36.14
CA ILE A 356 43.84 -19.63 -35.90
C ILE A 356 43.28 -20.23 -37.20
N LYS A 357 44.04 -21.12 -37.84
CA LYS A 357 43.54 -21.92 -38.97
C LYS A 357 42.60 -23.00 -38.42
N LEU A 358 41.30 -22.78 -38.58
CA LEU A 358 40.28 -23.82 -38.36
C LEU A 358 40.53 -25.01 -39.31
N PRO A 359 40.55 -26.26 -38.82
CA PRO A 359 40.61 -27.43 -39.67
C PRO A 359 39.35 -27.51 -40.54
N LYS A 360 39.54 -27.65 -41.86
CA LYS A 360 38.45 -27.81 -42.83
C LYS A 360 37.71 -29.12 -42.55
N TYR A 361 36.51 -29.01 -42.01
CA TYR A 361 35.58 -30.14 -41.87
C TYR A 361 35.13 -30.61 -43.25
N LYS A 362 35.61 -31.78 -43.71
CA LYS A 362 35.06 -32.45 -44.90
C LYS A 362 33.68 -32.99 -44.53
N LYS A 363 32.61 -32.38 -45.07
CA LYS A 363 31.26 -32.96 -45.03
C LYS A 363 31.32 -34.35 -45.69
N PRO A 364 30.90 -35.44 -45.01
CA PRO A 364 30.74 -36.73 -45.68
C PRO A 364 29.64 -36.62 -46.73
N LYS A 365 29.93 -37.08 -47.95
CA LYS A 365 28.95 -37.20 -49.03
C LYS A 365 27.83 -38.13 -48.56
N LYS A 366 26.64 -37.58 -48.31
CA LYS A 366 25.41 -38.36 -48.10
C LYS A 366 25.15 -39.12 -49.40
N LYS A 367 25.17 -40.46 -49.35
CA LYS A 367 24.62 -41.30 -50.40
C LYS A 367 23.14 -40.96 -50.55
N VAL A 368 22.78 -40.54 -51.76
CA VAL A 368 21.39 -40.38 -52.19
C VAL A 368 20.76 -41.77 -52.19
N LYS A 369 19.85 -42.02 -51.24
CA LYS A 369 18.76 -42.98 -51.47
C LYS A 369 17.59 -42.14 -51.93
N GLU A 370 17.15 -42.38 -53.16
CA GLU A 370 15.90 -41.86 -53.70
C GLU A 370 14.75 -42.30 -52.77
N LYS A 371 14.32 -41.40 -51.90
CA LYS A 371 12.95 -41.41 -51.41
C LYS A 371 12.16 -40.63 -52.45
N LYS A 372 11.27 -41.31 -53.17
CA LYS A 372 10.17 -40.67 -53.92
C LYS A 372 9.55 -39.64 -52.99
N THR A 373 9.87 -38.39 -53.23
CA THR A 373 9.26 -37.27 -52.53
C THR A 373 7.95 -37.09 -53.24
N GLU A 374 6.86 -37.54 -52.64
CA GLU A 374 5.56 -37.05 -53.01
C GLU A 374 5.64 -35.52 -52.94
N VAL A 375 5.47 -34.88 -54.09
CA VAL A 375 5.34 -33.43 -54.17
C VAL A 375 4.02 -33.10 -53.50
N VAL A 376 4.05 -32.97 -52.18
CA VAL A 376 2.99 -32.26 -51.45
C VAL A 376 3.08 -30.83 -51.96
N LYS A 377 2.15 -30.45 -52.84
CA LYS A 377 1.84 -29.05 -53.11
C LYS A 377 1.79 -28.37 -51.74
N LYS A 378 2.74 -27.48 -51.47
CA LYS A 378 2.58 -26.49 -50.39
C LYS A 378 1.30 -25.75 -50.76
N GLU A 379 0.20 -26.08 -50.10
CA GLU A 379 -0.95 -25.20 -50.05
C GLU A 379 -0.38 -23.83 -49.66
N GLU A 380 -0.59 -22.82 -50.50
CA GLU A 380 -0.39 -21.44 -50.09
C GLU A 380 -1.23 -21.26 -48.83
N VAL A 381 -0.57 -21.21 -47.67
CA VAL A 381 -1.23 -20.88 -46.41
C VAL A 381 -1.77 -19.47 -46.61
N VAL A 382 -3.07 -19.39 -46.88
CA VAL A 382 -3.81 -18.14 -46.98
C VAL A 382 -3.52 -17.39 -45.68
N GLN A 383 -2.75 -16.31 -45.77
CA GLN A 383 -2.42 -15.52 -44.60
C GLN A 383 -3.72 -14.95 -44.03
N ARG A 384 -4.10 -15.43 -42.85
CA ARG A 384 -5.28 -14.95 -42.14
C ARG A 384 -5.10 -13.45 -41.87
N LYS A 385 -5.99 -12.63 -42.42
CA LYS A 385 -6.04 -11.19 -42.17
C LYS A 385 -6.31 -10.94 -40.68
N SER A 386 -5.65 -9.94 -40.10
CA SER A 386 -5.97 -9.49 -38.74
C SER A 386 -7.39 -8.91 -38.66
N SER A 387 -7.97 -9.00 -37.47
CA SER A 387 -9.26 -8.41 -37.11
C SER A 387 -9.28 -6.89 -37.36
N PHE A 388 -8.12 -6.23 -37.18
CA PHE A 388 -7.94 -4.83 -37.51
C PHE A 388 -8.05 -4.56 -39.01
N LEU A 389 -7.38 -5.38 -39.86
CA LEU A 389 -7.45 -5.25 -41.31
C LEU A 389 -8.87 -5.53 -41.82
N VAL A 390 -9.54 -6.54 -41.28
CA VAL A 390 -10.93 -6.87 -41.62
C VAL A 390 -11.85 -5.68 -41.30
N ALA A 391 -11.72 -5.06 -40.13
CA ALA A 391 -12.49 -3.88 -39.75
C ALA A 391 -12.21 -2.68 -40.67
N SER A 392 -10.93 -2.47 -41.05
CA SER A 392 -10.51 -1.40 -41.95
C SER A 392 -11.10 -1.56 -43.36
N GLU A 393 -11.02 -2.76 -43.93
CA GLU A 393 -11.60 -3.09 -45.25
C GLU A 393 -13.13 -3.01 -45.22
N PHE A 394 -13.76 -3.49 -44.14
CA PHE A 394 -15.22 -3.43 -43.96
C PHE A 394 -15.71 -1.98 -43.90
N ARG A 395 -15.03 -1.11 -43.16
CA ARG A 395 -15.35 0.32 -43.11
C ARG A 395 -15.36 0.93 -44.52
N GLU A 396 -14.35 0.61 -45.33
CA GLU A 396 -14.23 1.15 -46.69
C GLU A 396 -15.24 0.56 -47.67
N GLN A 397 -15.46 -0.75 -47.61
CA GLN A 397 -16.38 -1.44 -48.50
C GLN A 397 -17.82 -0.91 -48.37
N TYR A 398 -18.21 -0.49 -47.16
CA TYR A 398 -19.55 0.01 -46.85
C TYR A 398 -19.60 1.52 -46.56
N ASP A 399 -18.51 2.25 -46.83
CA ASP A 399 -18.36 3.69 -46.61
C ASP A 399 -18.87 4.17 -45.23
N LEU A 400 -18.51 3.43 -44.18
CA LEU A 400 -18.94 3.73 -42.82
C LEU A 400 -18.06 4.84 -42.22
N SER A 401 -18.69 5.74 -41.47
CA SER A 401 -17.98 6.80 -40.75
C SER A 401 -17.13 6.24 -39.60
N THR A 402 -17.58 5.16 -38.95
CA THR A 402 -16.86 4.49 -37.86
C THR A 402 -17.12 2.98 -37.87
N VAL A 403 -16.10 2.18 -37.53
CA VAL A 403 -16.21 0.72 -37.34
C VAL A 403 -15.37 0.30 -36.13
N SER A 404 -15.98 -0.41 -35.18
CA SER A 404 -15.27 -0.96 -34.02
C SER A 404 -14.49 -2.21 -34.37
N VAL A 405 -13.27 -2.33 -33.85
CA VAL A 405 -12.44 -3.54 -33.99
C VAL A 405 -12.92 -4.59 -32.99
N ASP A 406 -13.09 -5.83 -33.44
CA ASP A 406 -13.41 -6.97 -32.58
C ASP A 406 -12.21 -7.31 -31.68
N MET A 407 -12.21 -6.78 -30.46
CA MET A 407 -11.09 -6.90 -29.52
C MET A 407 -10.82 -8.35 -29.09
N ASN A 408 -11.85 -9.22 -29.10
CA ASN A 408 -11.71 -10.62 -28.73
C ASN A 408 -10.89 -11.38 -29.78
N LYS A 409 -11.14 -11.11 -31.08
CA LYS A 409 -10.32 -11.67 -32.15
C LYS A 409 -8.97 -10.98 -32.24
N PHE A 410 -8.93 -9.65 -32.04
CA PHE A 410 -7.71 -8.85 -32.07
C PHE A 410 -6.64 -9.36 -31.10
N LYS A 411 -7.04 -9.84 -29.92
CA LYS A 411 -6.14 -10.48 -28.95
C LYS A 411 -5.25 -11.56 -29.58
N TYR A 412 -5.78 -12.34 -30.52
CA TYR A 412 -5.11 -13.47 -31.14
C TYR A 412 -4.41 -13.15 -32.48
N ASP A 413 -4.60 -11.94 -33.03
CA ASP A 413 -4.00 -11.55 -34.32
C ASP A 413 -2.47 -11.55 -34.30
N PHE A 414 -1.88 -11.28 -33.13
CA PHE A 414 -0.44 -11.33 -32.92
C PHE A 414 -0.12 -11.63 -31.46
N VAL A 415 0.54 -12.77 -31.21
CA VAL A 415 0.94 -13.19 -29.85
C VAL A 415 2.44 -12.98 -29.69
N PHE A 416 2.83 -12.14 -28.73
CA PHE A 416 4.24 -11.84 -28.46
C PHE A 416 4.92 -13.02 -27.76
N THR A 417 6.04 -13.50 -28.29
CA THR A 417 6.89 -14.49 -27.61
C THR A 417 7.60 -13.87 -26.40
N LEU A 418 8.07 -14.68 -25.44
CA LEU A 418 8.76 -14.18 -24.24
C LEU A 418 9.96 -13.27 -24.61
N ASP A 419 10.82 -13.71 -25.54
CA ASP A 419 11.95 -12.91 -26.03
C ASP A 419 11.52 -11.56 -26.66
N GLN A 420 10.37 -11.54 -27.33
CA GLN A 420 9.82 -10.30 -27.89
C GLN A 420 9.30 -9.40 -26.78
N GLN A 421 8.63 -9.96 -25.75
CA GLN A 421 8.14 -9.19 -24.62
C GLN A 421 9.30 -8.53 -23.85
N GLU A 422 10.39 -9.25 -23.58
CA GLU A 422 11.57 -8.71 -22.90
C GLU A 422 12.20 -7.55 -23.66
N LYS A 423 12.18 -7.59 -25.00
CA LYS A 423 12.70 -6.51 -25.86
C LYS A 423 11.73 -5.35 -26.01
N TYR A 424 10.43 -5.62 -26.12
CA TYR A 424 9.41 -4.60 -26.33
C TYR A 424 9.12 -3.79 -25.06
N ASN A 425 9.08 -4.44 -23.90
CA ASN A 425 8.72 -3.79 -22.65
C ASN A 425 9.55 -2.51 -22.34
N PRO A 426 10.90 -2.53 -22.35
CA PRO A 426 11.68 -1.33 -22.05
C PRO A 426 11.52 -0.23 -23.11
N VAL A 427 11.28 -0.61 -24.37
CA VAL A 427 11.05 0.36 -25.46
C VAL A 427 9.70 1.04 -25.28
N VAL A 428 8.64 0.26 -25.06
CA VAL A 428 7.28 0.75 -24.82
C VAL A 428 7.26 1.67 -23.61
N GLN A 429 7.82 1.24 -22.48
CA GLN A 429 7.86 2.04 -21.25
C GLN A 429 8.58 3.38 -21.45
N ARG A 430 9.71 3.40 -22.18
CA ARG A 430 10.45 4.64 -22.45
C ARG A 430 9.70 5.58 -23.38
N MET A 431 9.09 5.05 -24.44
CA MET A 431 8.44 5.84 -25.48
C MET A 431 7.06 6.38 -25.07
N SER A 432 6.37 5.72 -24.15
CA SER A 432 5.01 6.08 -23.71
C SER A 432 4.96 6.93 -22.43
N THR A 433 6.10 7.47 -21.97
CA THR A 433 6.09 8.51 -20.91
C THR A 433 5.60 9.85 -21.48
N ILE A 434 4.97 10.68 -20.64
CA ILE A 434 4.47 12.01 -21.04
C ILE A 434 5.59 12.86 -21.66
N ASN A 435 6.79 12.86 -21.06
CA ASN A 435 7.92 13.64 -21.55
C ASN A 435 8.40 13.16 -22.93
N SER A 436 8.54 11.84 -23.12
CA SER A 436 8.93 11.26 -24.41
C SER A 436 7.88 11.56 -25.48
N LEU A 437 6.60 11.29 -25.20
CA LEU A 437 5.50 11.55 -26.12
C LEU A 437 5.40 13.04 -26.46
N THR A 438 5.62 13.94 -25.51
CA THR A 438 5.58 15.40 -25.75
C THR A 438 6.71 15.82 -26.69
N LYS A 439 7.92 15.28 -26.49
CA LYS A 439 9.06 15.52 -27.37
C LYS A 439 8.81 14.96 -28.77
N MET A 440 8.34 13.73 -28.86
CA MET A 440 8.04 13.03 -30.12
C MET A 440 6.87 13.69 -30.87
N LYS A 441 5.84 14.20 -30.18
CA LYS A 441 4.76 14.96 -30.80
C LYS A 441 5.26 16.28 -31.39
N LYS A 442 6.14 16.99 -30.66
CA LYS A 442 6.69 18.28 -31.11
C LYS A 442 7.72 18.14 -32.24
N GLN A 443 8.63 17.18 -32.14
CA GLN A 443 9.76 17.00 -33.07
C GLN A 443 9.42 16.07 -34.22
N ASP A 444 8.89 14.88 -33.92
CA ASP A 444 8.68 13.80 -34.89
C ASP A 444 7.23 13.75 -35.42
N LYS A 445 6.32 14.56 -34.86
CA LYS A 445 4.89 14.61 -35.22
C LYS A 445 4.19 13.26 -35.06
N VAL A 446 4.54 12.51 -34.02
CA VAL A 446 3.93 11.21 -33.71
C VAL A 446 2.41 11.31 -33.57
N GLY A 447 1.71 10.32 -34.14
CA GLY A 447 0.25 10.26 -34.20
C GLY A 447 -0.35 10.90 -35.46
N THR A 448 0.48 11.47 -36.34
CA THR A 448 0.05 12.04 -37.64
C THR A 448 0.34 11.10 -38.80
N LYS A 449 -0.16 11.39 -40.02
CA LYS A 449 0.18 10.66 -41.24
C LYS A 449 1.70 10.55 -41.50
N LYS A 450 2.50 11.52 -41.02
CA LYS A 450 3.97 11.52 -41.18
C LYS A 450 4.68 10.54 -40.25
N ALA A 451 4.11 10.30 -39.07
CA ALA A 451 4.66 9.41 -38.06
C ALA A 451 3.53 8.67 -37.31
N PRO A 452 2.87 7.70 -37.96
CA PRO A 452 1.79 6.93 -37.36
C PRO A 452 2.30 5.96 -36.31
N PHE A 453 1.46 5.60 -35.35
CA PHE A 453 1.80 4.57 -34.37
C PHE A 453 1.81 3.17 -35.03
N PRO A 454 2.79 2.31 -34.74
CA PRO A 454 2.72 0.90 -35.12
C PRO A 454 1.58 0.19 -34.37
N LEU A 455 0.78 -0.61 -35.07
CA LEU A 455 -0.33 -1.35 -34.45
C LEU A 455 0.16 -2.33 -33.37
N ARG A 456 1.30 -2.99 -33.57
CA ARG A 456 1.92 -3.85 -32.54
C ARG A 456 2.26 -3.10 -31.27
N PHE A 457 2.64 -1.84 -31.37
CA PHE A 457 2.97 -1.02 -30.20
C PHE A 457 1.71 -0.82 -29.32
N LEU A 458 0.59 -0.46 -29.93
CA LEU A 458 -0.69 -0.30 -29.25
C LEU A 458 -1.22 -1.64 -28.73
N LYS A 459 -1.16 -2.69 -29.57
CA LYS A 459 -1.56 -4.04 -29.18
C LYS A 459 -0.81 -4.53 -27.95
N TYR A 460 0.50 -4.33 -27.89
CA TYR A 460 1.31 -4.72 -26.74
C TYR A 460 0.82 -4.07 -25.44
N MET A 461 0.54 -2.76 -25.47
CA MET A 461 0.04 -2.04 -24.30
C MET A 461 -1.38 -2.48 -23.90
N ILE A 462 -2.24 -2.81 -24.86
CA ILE A 462 -3.59 -3.34 -24.61
C ILE A 462 -3.50 -4.75 -24.00
N ASP A 463 -2.74 -5.66 -24.60
CA ASP A 463 -2.57 -7.05 -24.15
C ASP A 463 -1.96 -7.16 -22.74
N LYS A 464 -1.08 -6.21 -22.39
CA LYS A 464 -0.37 -6.15 -21.09
C LYS A 464 -1.02 -5.20 -20.08
N GLU A 465 -2.23 -4.72 -20.35
CA GLU A 465 -2.99 -3.86 -19.45
C GLU A 465 -2.19 -2.63 -18.96
N MET A 466 -1.41 -2.04 -19.87
CA MET A 466 -0.56 -0.87 -19.59
C MET A 466 -1.39 0.42 -19.59
N HIS A 467 -2.41 0.50 -18.73
CA HIS A 467 -3.41 1.58 -18.69
C HIS A 467 -2.76 2.96 -18.64
N GLN A 468 -1.78 3.17 -17.76
CA GLN A 468 -1.09 4.45 -17.64
C GLN A 468 -0.43 4.89 -18.95
N ASN A 469 0.18 3.95 -19.68
CA ASN A 469 0.89 4.24 -20.92
C ASN A 469 -0.08 4.62 -22.04
N LEU A 470 -1.24 3.96 -22.11
CA LEU A 470 -2.31 4.29 -23.05
C LEU A 470 -2.95 5.64 -22.72
N PHE A 471 -3.20 5.93 -21.43
CA PHE A 471 -3.69 7.24 -20.99
C PHE A 471 -2.69 8.37 -21.28
N ASN A 472 -1.39 8.13 -21.13
CA ASN A 472 -0.37 9.13 -21.51
C ASN A 472 -0.44 9.46 -23.02
N ILE A 473 -0.70 8.48 -23.88
CA ILE A 473 -0.88 8.70 -25.32
C ILE A 473 -2.11 9.57 -25.57
N ILE A 474 -3.24 9.23 -24.94
CA ILE A 474 -4.48 10.02 -25.07
C ILE A 474 -4.26 11.45 -24.59
N GLN A 475 -3.63 11.63 -23.44
CA GLN A 475 -3.38 12.95 -22.85
C GLN A 475 -2.46 13.82 -23.73
N VAL A 476 -1.42 13.24 -24.32
CA VAL A 476 -0.42 14.00 -25.06
C VAL A 476 -0.76 14.13 -26.53
N VAL A 477 -1.10 13.03 -27.21
CA VAL A 477 -1.37 12.99 -28.65
C VAL A 477 -2.82 13.35 -28.94
N GLY A 478 -3.75 12.82 -28.15
CA GLY A 478 -5.19 12.85 -28.34
C GLY A 478 -5.75 11.42 -28.32
N ASP A 479 -7.07 11.31 -28.17
CA ASP A 479 -7.81 10.05 -28.30
C ASP A 479 -7.87 9.53 -29.74
N ARG A 480 -7.63 10.41 -30.73
CA ARG A 480 -7.65 10.08 -32.16
C ARG A 480 -6.31 10.33 -32.86
N PHE A 481 -5.79 9.34 -33.59
CA PHE A 481 -4.49 9.42 -34.26
C PHE A 481 -4.35 8.38 -35.39
N PHE A 482 -3.32 8.54 -36.23
CA PHE A 482 -3.02 7.59 -37.30
C PHE A 482 -2.23 6.38 -36.81
N VAL A 483 -2.63 5.20 -37.28
CA VAL A 483 -2.00 3.92 -36.99
C VAL A 483 -1.59 3.24 -38.29
N ARG A 484 -0.43 2.59 -38.26
CA ARG A 484 0.08 1.74 -39.34
C ARG A 484 -0.05 0.29 -38.93
N ASN A 485 -0.75 -0.49 -39.73
CA ASN A 485 -0.82 -1.93 -39.55
C ASN A 485 0.52 -2.59 -39.92
N ASP A 486 1.27 -3.00 -38.90
CA ASP A 486 2.52 -3.75 -39.01
C ASP A 486 2.37 -5.23 -38.62
N ILE A 487 1.14 -5.67 -38.35
CA ILE A 487 0.78 -7.07 -38.09
C ILE A 487 0.65 -7.82 -39.42
N ASP A 488 -0.13 -7.29 -40.36
CA ASP A 488 -0.34 -7.88 -41.69
C ASP A 488 0.78 -7.49 -42.67
N LYS A 489 1.26 -8.47 -43.46
CA LYS A 489 2.31 -8.23 -44.44
C LYS A 489 1.76 -7.51 -45.67
N GLY A 490 2.49 -6.50 -46.16
CA GLY A 490 2.17 -5.81 -47.40
C GLY A 490 1.17 -4.66 -47.29
N VAL A 491 0.58 -4.42 -46.11
CA VAL A 491 -0.32 -3.28 -45.88
C VAL A 491 0.51 -2.01 -45.71
N LYS A 492 0.33 -1.05 -46.63
CA LYS A 492 0.97 0.29 -46.58
C LYS A 492 0.02 1.40 -46.14
N LYS A 493 -1.27 1.09 -46.08
CA LYS A 493 -2.33 2.01 -45.68
C LYS A 493 -2.15 2.44 -44.22
N LEU A 494 -2.56 3.67 -43.94
CA LEU A 494 -2.70 4.21 -42.59
C LEU A 494 -4.18 4.34 -42.27
N ASP A 495 -4.55 3.99 -41.05
CA ASP A 495 -5.92 4.09 -40.58
C ASP A 495 -5.99 5.15 -39.49
N TYR A 496 -7.02 6.01 -39.53
CA TYR A 496 -7.29 6.96 -38.46
C TYR A 496 -8.15 6.25 -37.41
N VAL A 497 -7.68 6.18 -36.17
CA VAL A 497 -8.34 5.42 -35.12
C VAL A 497 -8.62 6.29 -33.90
N GLU A 498 -9.65 5.91 -33.16
CA GLU A 498 -10.02 6.41 -31.84
C GLU A 498 -9.81 5.30 -30.81
N LEU A 499 -9.12 5.61 -29.73
CA LEU A 499 -8.92 4.70 -28.61
C LEU A 499 -9.85 5.09 -27.44
N LYS A 500 -10.75 4.18 -27.05
CA LYS A 500 -11.74 4.42 -25.99
C LYS A 500 -11.51 3.55 -24.77
N ASN A 501 -11.69 4.15 -23.60
CA ASN A 501 -11.80 3.48 -22.31
C ASN A 501 -12.68 4.36 -21.41
N ASP A 502 -13.98 4.12 -21.45
CA ASP A 502 -14.98 4.90 -20.72
C ASP A 502 -16.14 3.99 -20.25
N VAL A 503 -17.19 4.60 -19.70
CA VAL A 503 -18.38 3.89 -19.21
C VAL A 503 -19.05 3.08 -20.33
N SER A 504 -19.04 3.58 -21.57
CA SER A 504 -19.66 2.89 -22.71
C SER A 504 -18.91 1.61 -23.10
N THR A 505 -17.61 1.55 -22.81
CA THR A 505 -16.77 0.36 -23.04
C THR A 505 -16.58 -0.51 -21.80
N GLN A 506 -17.34 -0.24 -20.72
CA GLN A 506 -17.17 -0.90 -19.41
C GLN A 506 -15.71 -0.84 -18.90
N TYR A 507 -15.04 0.29 -19.15
CA TYR A 507 -13.64 0.52 -18.82
C TYR A 507 -12.63 -0.44 -19.49
N GLN A 508 -13.04 -1.11 -20.56
CA GLN A 508 -12.16 -1.93 -21.40
C GLN A 508 -11.64 -1.10 -22.58
N TRP A 509 -10.38 -1.33 -22.97
CA TRP A 509 -9.79 -0.67 -24.13
C TRP A 509 -10.44 -1.17 -25.42
N GLN A 510 -11.03 -0.25 -26.17
CA GLN A 510 -11.59 -0.51 -27.49
C GLN A 510 -10.94 0.40 -28.54
N MET A 511 -10.74 -0.14 -29.73
CA MET A 511 -10.22 0.59 -30.88
C MET A 511 -11.32 0.73 -31.94
N VAL A 512 -11.55 1.95 -32.38
CA VAL A 512 -12.53 2.27 -33.42
C VAL A 512 -11.81 2.90 -34.60
N ILE A 513 -12.05 2.39 -35.80
CA ILE A 513 -11.50 2.95 -37.04
C ILE A 513 -12.48 4.00 -37.54
N LEU A 514 -11.98 5.21 -37.79
CA LEU A 514 -12.75 6.36 -38.26
C LEU A 514 -12.51 6.59 -39.76
N SER A 515 -13.44 7.29 -40.42
CA SER A 515 -13.16 7.94 -41.70
C SER A 515 -12.07 9.01 -41.50
N GLU A 516 -11.19 9.17 -42.49
CA GLU A 516 -10.18 10.22 -42.41
C GLU A 516 -10.85 11.61 -42.33
N PRO A 517 -10.33 12.53 -41.49
CA PRO A 517 -10.83 13.90 -41.39
C PRO A 517 -10.43 14.79 -42.57
#